data_AF-A0A0W8H034-F1
#
_entry.id   AF-A0A0W8H034-F1
#
_cell.length_a   1.000
_cell.length_b   1.000
_cell.length_c   1.000
_cell.angle_alpha   90.00
_cell.angle_beta   90.00
_cell.angle_gamma   90.00
#
_symmetry.space_group_name_H-M   'P 1'
#
loop_
_entity.id
_entity.type
_entity.pdbx_description
1 polymer ?
#
loop_
_entity_poly.entity_id
_entity_poly.type
_entity_poly.pdbx_seq_one_letter_code
_entity_poly.pdbx_strand_id
1 'polypeptide(L)'
;MDKYLLVALVVGACILLVIYTQLAPAGGQKNFKQIVQQAFGRYKVIEKNYTIMICEINHRNEPEELVFIRIDPAQKKNLRISGRMLIATYPKAPSVREMRKDFKDYVT
;
A
#
# COMPACT_ATOMS: atom_id res chain seq x y z
N MET A 1 49.25 -2.53 -2.60
CA MET A 1 48.03 -3.12 -3.22
C MET A 1 46.79 -2.94 -2.34
N ASP A 2 46.97 -2.40 -1.13
CA ASP A 2 45.96 -2.27 -0.08
C ASP A 2 44.85 -1.27 -0.39
N LYS A 3 45.17 -0.17 -1.10
CA LYS A 3 44.18 0.86 -1.46
C LYS A 3 43.07 0.33 -2.38
N TYR A 4 43.38 -0.60 -3.29
CA TYR A 4 42.40 -1.16 -4.21
C TYR A 4 41.53 -2.22 -3.52
N LEU A 5 42.08 -2.97 -2.57
CA LEU A 5 41.32 -3.89 -1.71
C LEU A 5 40.32 -3.14 -0.82
N LEU A 6 40.74 -2.03 -0.22
CA LEU A 6 39.85 -1.18 0.59
C LEU A 6 38.70 -0.64 -0.26
N VAL A 7 39.00 -0.13 -1.46
CA VAL A 7 37.98 0.39 -2.38
C VAL A 7 37.01 -0.71 -2.82
N ALA A 8 37.51 -1.90 -3.15
CA ALA A 8 36.65 -3.03 -3.53
C ALA A 8 35.72 -3.47 -2.38
N LEU A 9 36.20 -3.46 -1.14
CA LEU A 9 35.41 -3.79 0.05
C LEU A 9 34.30 -2.77 0.30
N VAL A 10 34.62 -1.47 0.21
CA VAL A 10 33.63 -0.39 0.37
C VAL A 10 32.55 -0.46 -0.72
N VAL A 11 32.95 -0.68 -1.98
CA VAL A 11 32.00 -0.84 -3.09
C VAL A 11 31.11 -2.07 -2.89
N GLY A 12 31.69 -3.20 -2.48
CA GLY A 12 30.92 -4.41 -2.15
C GLY A 12 29.91 -4.19 -1.02
N ALA A 13 30.31 -3.48 0.04
CA ALA A 13 29.42 -3.13 1.15
C ALA A 13 28.27 -2.22 0.71
N CYS A 14 28.54 -1.21 -0.15
CA CYS A 14 27.49 -0.35 -0.70
C CYS A 14 26.50 -1.13 -1.57
N ILE A 15 26.98 -2.05 -2.42
CA ILE A 15 26.12 -2.89 -3.25
C ILE A 15 25.24 -3.80 -2.37
N LEU A 16 25.81 -4.42 -1.33
CA LEU A 16 25.06 -5.23 -0.37
C LEU A 16 24.00 -4.40 0.37
N LEU A 17 24.30 -3.16 0.73
CA LEU A 17 23.35 -2.25 1.38
C LEU A 17 22.18 -1.92 0.44
N VAL A 18 22.45 -1.65 -0.83
CA VAL A 18 21.40 -1.40 -1.84
C VAL A 18 20.54 -2.64 -2.08
N ILE A 19 21.15 -3.83 -2.16
CA ILE A 19 20.38 -5.08 -2.28
C ILE A 19 19.48 -5.26 -1.05
N TYR A 20 20.01 -5.03 0.15
CA TYR A 20 19.26 -5.16 1.40
C TYR A 20 18.09 -4.18 1.51
N THR A 21 18.26 -2.92 1.10
CA THR A 21 17.18 -1.92 1.13
C THR A 21 16.11 -2.15 0.07
N GLN A 22 16.49 -2.66 -1.10
CA GLN A 22 15.57 -2.98 -2.18
C GLN A 22 14.82 -4.31 -1.95
N LEU A 23 15.32 -5.17 -1.06
CA LEU A 23 14.68 -6.43 -0.64
C LEU A 23 13.57 -6.23 0.42
N ALA A 24 13.05 -5.02 0.60
CA ALA A 24 11.78 -4.84 1.31
C ALA A 24 10.66 -5.48 0.48
N PRO A 25 9.89 -6.44 1.03
CA PRO A 25 9.10 -7.35 0.22
C PRO A 25 7.87 -6.66 -0.39
N ALA A 26 7.92 -6.43 -1.70
CA ALA A 26 6.74 -6.13 -2.52
C ALA A 26 5.77 -7.33 -2.66
N GLY A 27 6.03 -8.46 -1.98
CA GLY A 27 5.27 -9.71 -2.07
C GLY A 27 3.94 -9.73 -1.30
N GLY A 28 3.68 -8.78 -0.40
CA GLY A 28 2.46 -8.76 0.42
C GLY A 28 1.22 -8.17 -0.25
N GLN A 29 1.37 -7.38 -1.31
CA GLN A 29 0.27 -6.59 -1.89
C GLN A 29 -0.73 -7.41 -2.71
N LYS A 30 -0.27 -8.41 -3.49
CA LYS A 30 -1.18 -9.26 -4.29
C LYS A 30 -2.21 -9.99 -3.42
N ASN A 31 -1.80 -10.43 -2.22
CA ASN A 31 -2.68 -11.10 -1.28
C ASN A 31 -3.58 -10.09 -0.55
N PHE A 32 -3.05 -8.90 -0.23
CA PHE A 32 -3.81 -7.86 0.44
C PHE A 32 -4.97 -7.33 -0.41
N LYS A 33 -4.79 -7.14 -1.73
CA LYS A 33 -5.91 -6.80 -2.64
C LYS A 33 -7.04 -7.82 -2.55
N GLN A 34 -6.71 -9.12 -2.56
CA GLN A 34 -7.70 -10.19 -2.47
C GLN A 34 -8.46 -10.16 -1.14
N ILE A 35 -7.75 -9.93 -0.03
CA ILE A 35 -8.35 -9.76 1.30
C ILE A 35 -9.31 -8.56 1.32
N VAL A 36 -8.92 -7.43 0.75
CA VAL A 36 -9.78 -6.23 0.66
C VAL A 36 -11.00 -6.52 -0.21
N GLN A 37 -10.84 -7.19 -1.36
CA GLN A 37 -11.94 -7.57 -2.24
C GLN A 37 -12.91 -8.55 -1.57
N GLN A 38 -12.42 -9.50 -0.77
CA GLN A 38 -13.26 -10.40 0.02
C GLN A 38 -13.99 -9.67 1.15
N ALA A 39 -13.32 -8.73 1.83
CA ALA A 39 -13.92 -7.94 2.90
C ALA A 39 -15.02 -6.99 2.40
N PHE A 40 -14.81 -6.40 1.22
CA PHE A 40 -15.68 -5.39 0.61
C PHE A 40 -16.23 -5.86 -0.73
N GLY A 41 -16.78 -7.08 -0.79
CA GLY A 41 -17.23 -7.73 -2.03
C GLY A 41 -18.31 -6.98 -2.83
N ARG A 42 -19.04 -6.05 -2.20
CA ARG A 42 -20.01 -5.17 -2.87
C ARG A 42 -19.32 -4.12 -3.77
N TYR A 43 -18.09 -3.78 -3.46
CA TYR A 43 -17.33 -2.73 -4.12
C TYR A 43 -16.29 -3.33 -5.07
N LYS A 44 -15.91 -2.56 -6.09
CA LYS A 44 -14.85 -2.94 -7.01
C LYS A 44 -13.51 -2.52 -6.42
N VAL A 45 -12.64 -3.48 -6.15
CA VAL A 45 -11.30 -3.21 -5.62
C VAL A 45 -10.28 -3.20 -6.75
N ILE A 46 -9.68 -2.04 -6.99
CA ILE A 46 -8.69 -1.81 -8.04
C ILE A 46 -7.33 -1.59 -7.37
N GLU A 47 -6.27 -2.09 -7.98
CA GLU A 47 -4.90 -1.82 -7.54
C GLU A 47 -4.22 -1.02 -8.64
N LYS A 48 -3.73 0.18 -8.30
CA LYS A 48 -3.05 1.09 -9.24
C LYS A 48 -1.94 1.82 -8.51
N ASN A 49 -0.74 1.86 -9.10
CA ASN A 49 0.42 2.56 -8.55
C ASN A 49 0.67 2.24 -7.07
N TYR A 50 0.70 0.96 -6.70
CA TYR A 50 0.92 0.47 -5.33
C TYR A 50 -0.12 0.95 -4.30
N THR A 51 -1.28 1.44 -4.77
CA THR A 51 -2.41 1.86 -3.94
C THR A 51 -3.60 0.96 -4.25
N ILE A 52 -4.27 0.50 -3.19
CA ILE A 52 -5.52 -0.24 -3.33
C ILE A 52 -6.67 0.74 -3.21
N MET A 53 -7.60 0.67 -4.14
CA MET A 53 -8.70 1.60 -4.29
C MET A 53 -10.00 0.80 -4.16
N ILE A 54 -10.88 1.23 -3.26
CA ILE A 54 -12.24 0.72 -3.17
C ILE A 54 -13.14 1.69 -3.94
N CYS A 55 -13.76 1.19 -5.00
CA CYS A 55 -14.59 1.96 -5.91
C CYS A 55 -16.03 1.44 -5.90
N GLU A 56 -16.98 2.36 -6.00
CA GLU A 56 -18.38 2.05 -6.30
C GLU A 56 -18.63 2.26 -7.80
N ILE A 57 -19.50 1.42 -8.38
CA ILE A 57 -19.87 1.58 -9.80
C ILE A 57 -21.09 2.49 -9.87
N ASN A 58 -20.92 3.66 -10.48
CA ASN A 58 -22.01 4.62 -10.62
C ASN A 58 -22.97 4.21 -11.77
N HIS A 59 -24.11 4.91 -11.92
CA HIS A 59 -25.13 4.67 -12.95
C HIS A 59 -24.60 4.78 -14.40
N ARG A 60 -23.42 5.36 -14.61
CA ARG A 60 -22.72 5.42 -15.91
C ARG A 60 -21.72 4.26 -16.12
N ASN A 61 -21.69 3.31 -15.19
CA ASN A 61 -20.71 2.22 -15.14
C ASN A 61 -19.25 2.71 -14.96
N GLU A 62 -19.09 3.92 -14.44
CA GLU A 62 -17.79 4.51 -14.11
C GLU A 62 -17.42 4.19 -12.65
N PRO A 63 -16.17 3.82 -12.35
CA PRO A 63 -15.72 3.59 -10.98
C PRO A 63 -15.54 4.93 -10.25
N GLU A 64 -16.38 5.20 -9.26
CA GLU A 64 -16.26 6.33 -8.34
C GLU A 64 -15.45 5.89 -7.11
N GLU A 65 -14.37 6.61 -6.81
CA GLU A 65 -13.44 6.15 -5.79
C GLU A 65 -13.82 6.64 -4.39
N LEU A 66 -14.00 5.69 -3.46
CA LEU A 66 -14.43 5.96 -2.10
C LEU A 66 -13.27 5.93 -1.12
N VAL A 67 -12.37 4.95 -1.25
CA VAL A 67 -11.26 4.75 -0.31
C VAL A 67 -9.96 4.42 -1.04
N PHE A 68 -8.90 5.12 -0.69
CA PHE A 68 -7.52 4.84 -1.10
C PHE A 68 -6.75 4.27 0.08
N ILE A 69 -6.24 3.05 -0.05
CA ILE A 69 -5.45 2.34 0.94
C ILE A 69 -4.00 2.33 0.47
N ARG A 70 -3.14 3.08 1.17
CA ARG A 70 -1.70 3.16 0.93
C ARG A 70 -0.96 2.46 2.05
N ILE A 71 0.05 1.67 1.70
CA ILE A 71 0.95 1.04 2.67
C ILE A 71 2.31 1.73 2.52
N ASP A 72 2.70 2.48 3.54
CA ASP A 72 3.97 3.21 3.59
C ASP A 72 4.63 3.00 4.96
N PRO A 73 5.67 2.14 5.06
CA PRO A 73 6.36 1.85 6.31
C PRO A 73 7.01 3.07 6.98
N ALA A 74 7.29 4.14 6.22
CA ALA A 74 7.89 5.36 6.75
C ALA A 74 6.85 6.26 7.44
N GLN A 75 5.55 6.06 7.16
CA GLN A 75 4.47 6.89 7.70
C GLN A 75 3.67 6.17 8.77
N LYS A 76 3.38 6.88 9.86
CA LYS A 76 2.38 6.42 10.84
C LYS A 76 0.99 6.43 10.21
N LYS A 77 0.06 5.67 10.81
CA LYS A 77 -1.33 5.60 10.38
C LYS A 77 -1.90 7.02 10.25
N ASN A 78 -2.41 7.35 9.07
CA ASN A 78 -2.93 8.67 8.76
C ASN A 78 -4.19 8.50 7.88
N LEU A 79 -5.31 9.02 8.37
CA LEU A 79 -6.59 9.02 7.67
C LEU A 79 -6.88 10.46 7.27
N ARG A 80 -6.95 10.72 5.96
CA ARG A 80 -7.21 12.05 5.41
C ARG A 80 -8.43 12.02 4.53
N ILE A 81 -9.25 13.03 4.64
CA ILE A 81 -10.43 13.20 3.78
C ILE A 81 -10.03 14.10 2.61
N SER A 82 -10.37 13.69 1.41
CA SER A 82 -10.17 14.49 0.20
C SER A 82 -11.47 14.51 -0.59
N GLY A 83 -12.24 15.59 -0.46
CA GLY A 83 -13.59 15.65 -1.04
C GLY A 83 -14.50 14.56 -0.48
N ARG A 84 -14.93 13.62 -1.33
CA ARG A 84 -15.80 12.49 -0.96
C ARG A 84 -15.03 11.19 -0.67
N MET A 85 -13.71 11.19 -0.85
CA MET A 85 -12.88 10.00 -0.67
C MET A 85 -12.06 10.05 0.61
N LEU A 86 -11.81 8.87 1.17
CA LEU A 86 -10.90 8.65 2.29
C LEU A 86 -9.54 8.17 1.77
N ILE A 87 -8.48 8.88 2.12
CA ILE A 87 -7.09 8.46 1.90
C ILE A 87 -6.56 7.92 3.22
N ALA A 88 -6.43 6.60 3.29
CA ALA A 88 -5.95 5.86 4.45
C ALA A 88 -4.53 5.35 4.18
N THR A 89 -3.55 5.98 4.82
CA THR A 89 -2.14 5.53 4.81
C THR A 89 -1.85 4.73 6.06
N TYR A 90 -1.29 3.53 5.91
CA TYR A 90 -0.91 2.65 7.01
C TYR A 90 0.58 2.30 6.95
N PRO A 91 1.25 2.14 8.10
CA PRO A 91 2.64 1.67 8.15
C PRO A 91 2.80 0.20 7.69
N LYS A 92 1.73 -0.58 7.78
CA LYS A 92 1.66 -1.99 7.38
C LYS A 92 0.25 -2.33 6.92
N ALA A 93 0.07 -3.46 6.25
CA ALA A 93 -1.25 -3.92 5.83
C ALA A 93 -2.22 -4.00 7.05
N PRO A 94 -3.33 -3.25 7.06
CA PRO A 94 -4.30 -3.28 8.14
C PRO A 94 -5.11 -4.57 8.14
N SER A 95 -5.67 -4.92 9.29
CA SER A 95 -6.62 -6.03 9.39
C SER A 95 -8.00 -5.65 8.83
N VAL A 96 -8.80 -6.65 8.44
CA VAL A 96 -10.18 -6.43 7.96
C VAL A 96 -11.04 -5.69 9.00
N ARG A 97 -10.87 -6.02 10.29
CA ARG A 97 -11.61 -5.36 11.38
C ARG A 97 -11.24 -3.89 11.50
N GLU A 98 -9.97 -3.56 11.37
CA GLU A 98 -9.49 -2.19 11.40
C GLU A 98 -10.01 -1.40 10.20
N MET A 99 -9.95 -1.98 8.99
CA MET A 99 -10.51 -1.37 7.78
C MET A 99 -12.00 -1.10 7.91
N ARG A 100 -12.80 -2.04 8.41
CA ARG A 100 -14.26 -1.84 8.63
C ARG A 100 -14.54 -0.72 9.62
N LYS A 101 -13.69 -0.54 10.63
CA LYS A 101 -13.83 0.55 11.60
C LYS A 101 -13.47 1.89 10.96
N ASP A 102 -12.34 1.95 10.27
CA ASP A 102 -11.81 3.19 9.71
C ASP A 102 -12.64 3.68 8.50
N PHE A 103 -13.21 2.76 7.72
CA PHE A 103 -13.93 3.08 6.49
C PHE A 103 -15.45 3.08 6.64
N LYS A 104 -15.97 2.96 7.87
CA LYS A 104 -17.39 2.79 8.17
C LYS A 104 -18.30 3.83 7.50
N ASP A 105 -17.82 5.07 7.42
CA ASP A 105 -18.59 6.19 6.86
C ASP A 105 -18.53 6.26 5.32
N TYR A 106 -17.72 5.41 4.68
CA TYR A 106 -17.48 5.40 3.23
C TYR A 106 -17.91 4.09 2.58
N VAL A 107 -17.73 2.95 3.26
CA VAL A 107 -18.08 1.62 2.75
C VAL A 107 -18.80 0.84 3.84
N THR A 108 -19.98 0.30 3.50
CA THR A 108 -20.87 -0.43 4.40
C THR A 108 -20.86 -1.92 4.09
#